data_AF-A0A6A6UJ18-F1
#
_entry.id   AF-A0A6A6UJ18-F1
#
_cell.length_a   1.000
_cell.length_b   1.000
_cell.length_c   1.000
_cell.angle_alpha   90.00
_cell.angle_beta   90.00
_cell.angle_gamma   90.00
#
_symmetry.space_group_name_H-M   'P 1'
#
loop_
_entity.id
_entity.type
_entity.pdbx_description
1 polymer ?
#
loop_
_entity_poly.entity_id
_entity_poly.type
_entity_poly.pdbx_seq_one_letter_code
_entity_poly.pdbx_strand_id
1 'polypeptide(L)'
;MLIFNSLAATCQITFTYVYFTFRTKHWKEIWTLDTGLILLSIWSLWIWTDCLVRELAQTVTASYMLADSILSIFKVLSDVFMLWGIWRLIGRYRYMDIDAPTFLPGTIIAFIMLFLGLYQWIELLSLSLTWLSFSDLKAIASIANARSAFDVTFTAVEFCWTTIAMIYVSSDYKSYIGSAENQHDEYYITYMARCLFVIPLLCIRSFCEVVIVGQINRNPVNLTQIYRAREVTYQLFSVAFTIMVRLLIPPRQKEEDPLAQKHREALEEMRNRIGTQMQSTTAQGNKTAPSLEEFFKIPALLGQKNSIDNTPKFTRKTMKKELERLQLLYKGWVPVYRYEEQDAPTEDDISVII
;
A
#
# COMPACT_ATOMS: atom_id res chain seq x y z
N MET A 1 -34.69 -2.58 -6.44
CA MET A 1 -33.36 -2.46 -5.80
C MET A 1 -32.54 -3.70 -6.04
N LEU A 2 -33.15 -4.88 -5.93
CA LEU A 2 -32.50 -6.16 -6.19
C LEU A 2 -31.69 -6.23 -7.50
N ILE A 3 -32.27 -5.80 -8.63
CA ILE A 3 -31.59 -5.83 -9.95
C ILE A 3 -30.30 -5.00 -9.93
N PHE A 4 -30.33 -3.80 -9.34
CA PHE A 4 -29.16 -2.94 -9.27
C PHE A 4 -28.08 -3.55 -8.37
N ASN A 5 -28.44 -3.99 -7.16
CA ASN A 5 -27.49 -4.58 -6.22
C ASN A 5 -26.89 -5.90 -6.76
N SER A 6 -27.69 -6.70 -7.49
CA SER A 6 -27.21 -7.89 -8.20
C SER A 6 -26.18 -7.54 -9.27
N LEU A 7 -26.50 -6.56 -10.12
CA LEU A 7 -25.61 -6.09 -11.18
C LEU A 7 -24.30 -5.55 -10.58
N ALA A 8 -24.40 -4.68 -9.58
CA ALA A 8 -23.25 -4.09 -8.91
C ALA A 8 -22.36 -5.15 -8.24
N ALA A 9 -22.93 -6.10 -7.50
CA ALA A 9 -22.19 -7.19 -6.88
C ALA A 9 -21.49 -8.07 -7.93
N THR A 10 -22.22 -8.43 -8.99
CA THR A 10 -21.67 -9.24 -10.09
C THR A 10 -20.53 -8.51 -10.80
N CYS A 11 -20.71 -7.22 -11.12
CA CYS A 11 -19.66 -6.39 -11.70
C CYS A 11 -18.46 -6.27 -10.76
N GLN A 12 -18.68 -5.99 -9.47
CA GLN A 12 -17.62 -5.85 -8.48
C GLN A 12 -16.76 -7.13 -8.40
N ILE A 13 -17.40 -8.29 -8.28
CA ILE A 13 -16.72 -9.59 -8.22
C ILE A 13 -15.99 -9.88 -9.54
N THR A 14 -16.66 -9.67 -10.68
CA THR A 14 -16.08 -9.94 -12.00
C THR A 14 -14.86 -9.07 -12.25
N PHE A 15 -14.95 -7.76 -11.98
CA PHE A 15 -13.82 -6.85 -12.19
C PHE A 15 -12.70 -7.07 -11.18
N THR A 16 -13.01 -7.47 -9.94
CA THR A 16 -12.00 -7.89 -8.96
C THR A 16 -11.28 -9.15 -9.43
N TYR A 17 -12.01 -10.15 -9.92
CA TYR A 17 -11.43 -11.37 -10.48
C TYR A 17 -10.55 -11.09 -11.72
N VAL A 18 -11.05 -10.26 -12.64
CA VAL A 18 -10.29 -9.78 -13.82
C VAL A 18 -9.03 -9.04 -13.36
N TYR A 19 -9.14 -8.15 -12.38
CA TYR A 19 -7.99 -7.45 -11.79
C TYR A 19 -6.93 -8.43 -11.28
N PHE A 20 -7.30 -9.47 -10.54
CA PHE A 20 -6.34 -10.48 -10.05
C PHE A 20 -5.76 -11.33 -11.18
N THR A 21 -6.56 -11.70 -12.17
CA THR A 21 -6.13 -12.56 -13.30
C THR A 21 -5.12 -11.85 -14.19
N PHE A 22 -5.32 -10.55 -14.44
CA PHE A 22 -4.43 -9.74 -15.28
C PHE A 22 -3.30 -9.06 -14.52
N ARG A 23 -3.27 -9.18 -13.18
CA ARG A 23 -2.17 -8.70 -12.34
C ARG A 23 -1.04 -9.72 -12.25
N THR A 24 0.18 -9.21 -12.11
CA THR A 24 1.37 -9.87 -12.67
C THR A 24 2.55 -9.83 -11.72
N LYS A 25 2.60 -8.79 -10.88
CA LYS A 25 3.61 -8.57 -9.86
C LYS A 25 2.94 -8.44 -8.51
N HIS A 26 3.38 -9.28 -7.57
CA HIS A 26 3.03 -9.17 -6.17
C HIS A 26 3.85 -8.07 -5.51
N TRP A 27 3.59 -6.81 -5.87
CA TRP A 27 4.12 -5.70 -5.09
C TRP A 27 3.51 -5.74 -3.70
N LYS A 28 4.36 -5.72 -2.67
CA LYS A 28 3.92 -5.74 -1.26
C LYS A 28 3.01 -4.57 -0.94
N GLU A 29 3.20 -3.44 -1.61
CA GLU A 29 2.39 -2.23 -1.45
C GLU A 29 0.95 -2.39 -1.95
N ILE A 30 0.72 -3.31 -2.89
CA ILE A 30 -0.61 -3.55 -3.45
C ILE A 30 -1.41 -4.52 -2.57
N TRP A 31 -0.78 -5.33 -1.71
CA TRP A 31 -1.49 -6.32 -0.88
C TRP A 31 -2.60 -5.71 -0.03
N THR A 32 -2.39 -4.50 0.48
CA THR A 32 -3.42 -3.76 1.22
C THR A 32 -4.58 -3.38 0.32
N LEU A 33 -4.32 -2.91 -0.91
CA LEU A 33 -5.37 -2.61 -1.89
C LEU A 33 -6.15 -3.87 -2.29
N ASP A 34 -5.45 -4.99 -2.52
CA ASP A 34 -6.06 -6.28 -2.85
C ASP A 34 -7.02 -6.75 -1.76
N THR A 35 -6.57 -6.64 -0.50
CA THR A 35 -7.38 -6.97 0.67
C THR A 35 -8.63 -6.11 0.69
N GLY A 36 -8.50 -4.80 0.44
CA GLY A 36 -9.63 -3.89 0.31
C GLY A 36 -10.64 -4.33 -0.76
N LEU A 37 -10.18 -4.66 -1.97
CA LEU A 37 -11.04 -5.10 -3.08
C LEU A 37 -11.76 -6.44 -2.82
N ILE A 38 -11.09 -7.38 -2.14
CA ILE A 38 -11.69 -8.65 -1.72
C ILE A 38 -12.80 -8.39 -0.70
N LEU A 39 -12.52 -7.58 0.33
CA LEU A 39 -13.49 -7.22 1.36
C LEU A 39 -14.69 -6.46 0.77
N LEU A 40 -14.44 -5.56 -0.18
CA LEU A 40 -15.49 -4.86 -0.93
C LEU A 40 -16.38 -5.85 -1.70
N SER A 41 -15.78 -6.89 -2.30
CA SER A 41 -16.52 -7.93 -3.04
C SER A 41 -17.38 -8.78 -2.10
N ILE A 42 -16.85 -9.15 -0.93
CA ILE A 42 -17.59 -9.88 0.11
C ILE A 42 -18.77 -9.04 0.59
N TRP A 43 -18.54 -7.76 0.90
CA TRP A 43 -19.60 -6.85 1.32
C TRP A 43 -20.66 -6.63 0.23
N SER A 44 -20.26 -6.49 -1.04
CA SER A 44 -21.22 -6.31 -2.15
C SER A 44 -22.09 -7.56 -2.35
N LEU A 45 -21.49 -8.75 -2.26
CA LEU A 45 -22.22 -10.02 -2.30
C LEU A 45 -23.23 -10.07 -1.15
N TRP A 46 -22.79 -9.68 0.06
CA TRP A 46 -23.66 -9.68 1.23
C TRP A 46 -24.88 -8.78 1.04
N ILE A 47 -24.71 -7.52 0.63
CA ILE A 47 -25.84 -6.61 0.38
C ILE A 47 -26.82 -7.16 -0.65
N TRP A 48 -26.31 -7.82 -1.69
CA TRP A 48 -27.18 -8.45 -2.66
C TRP A 48 -27.97 -9.62 -2.05
N THR A 49 -27.32 -10.51 -1.30
CA THR A 49 -28.01 -11.61 -0.60
C THR A 49 -29.00 -11.10 0.43
N ASP A 50 -28.66 -10.02 1.11
CA ASP A 50 -29.46 -9.33 2.10
C ASP A 50 -30.77 -8.80 1.49
N CYS A 51 -30.66 -8.12 0.35
CA CYS A 51 -31.82 -7.64 -0.41
C CYS A 51 -32.67 -8.79 -0.95
N LEU A 52 -32.05 -9.88 -1.40
CA LEU A 52 -32.75 -11.06 -1.89
C LEU A 52 -33.54 -11.73 -0.77
N VAL A 53 -32.95 -11.87 0.42
CA VAL A 53 -33.64 -12.42 1.60
C VAL A 53 -34.78 -11.51 2.04
N ARG A 54 -34.60 -10.18 2.06
CA ARG A 54 -35.70 -9.24 2.39
C ARG A 54 -36.87 -9.31 1.41
N GLU A 55 -36.62 -9.51 0.12
CA GLU A 55 -37.68 -9.63 -0.88
C GLU A 55 -38.40 -10.99 -0.79
N LEU A 56 -37.71 -12.05 -0.36
CA LEU A 56 -38.27 -13.41 -0.27
C LEU A 56 -38.90 -13.74 1.09
N ALA A 57 -38.43 -13.14 2.19
CA ALA A 57 -38.90 -13.42 3.54
C ALA A 57 -39.75 -12.25 4.10
N GLN A 58 -41.01 -12.53 4.44
CA GLN A 58 -41.94 -11.52 4.98
C GLN A 58 -41.72 -11.19 6.47
N THR A 59 -40.86 -11.93 7.19
CA THR A 59 -40.61 -11.71 8.62
C THR A 59 -39.14 -11.45 8.89
N VAL A 60 -38.86 -10.30 9.50
CA VAL A 60 -37.51 -9.90 9.92
C VAL A 60 -37.21 -10.59 11.26
N THR A 61 -36.38 -11.63 11.24
CA THR A 61 -35.95 -12.32 12.46
C THR A 61 -34.79 -11.59 13.13
N ALA A 62 -34.69 -11.63 14.47
CA ALA A 62 -33.58 -11.07 15.26
C ALA A 62 -32.17 -11.43 14.75
N SER A 63 -32.01 -12.64 14.21
CA SER A 63 -30.77 -13.14 13.59
C SER A 63 -30.27 -12.27 12.44
N TYR A 64 -31.19 -11.59 11.77
CA TYR A 64 -30.92 -10.76 10.62
C TYR A 64 -30.21 -9.44 10.98
N MET A 65 -30.64 -8.76 12.05
CA MET A 65 -30.00 -7.54 12.55
C MET A 65 -28.57 -7.83 13.03
N LEU A 66 -28.35 -9.00 13.63
CA LEU A 66 -27.05 -9.41 14.13
C LEU A 66 -26.10 -9.76 12.98
N ALA A 67 -26.60 -10.46 11.94
CA ALA A 67 -25.84 -10.75 10.73
C ALA A 67 -25.40 -9.46 10.00
N ASP A 68 -26.31 -8.49 9.81
CA ASP A 68 -25.99 -7.20 9.19
C ASP A 68 -24.90 -6.45 9.97
N SER A 69 -24.99 -6.43 11.31
CA SER A 69 -23.97 -5.79 12.15
C SER A 69 -22.60 -6.47 12.09
N ILE A 70 -22.54 -7.80 11.97
CA ILE A 70 -21.27 -8.51 11.82
C ILE A 70 -20.63 -8.17 10.48
N LEU A 71 -21.43 -8.08 9.42
CA LEU A 71 -20.93 -8.01 8.05
C LEU A 71 -20.65 -6.58 7.59
N SER A 72 -21.13 -5.58 8.33
CA SER A 72 -20.74 -4.18 8.13
C SER A 72 -19.23 -3.94 8.36
N ILE A 73 -18.54 -4.80 9.13
CA ILE A 73 -17.09 -4.69 9.34
C ILE A 73 -16.32 -4.80 8.01
N PHE A 74 -16.83 -5.58 7.05
CA PHE A 74 -16.18 -5.74 5.76
C PHE A 74 -16.19 -4.45 4.94
N LYS A 75 -17.25 -3.64 5.07
CA LYS A 75 -17.30 -2.29 4.46
C LYS A 75 -16.20 -1.41 5.03
N VAL A 76 -16.15 -1.30 6.35
CA VAL A 76 -15.20 -0.45 7.07
C VAL A 76 -13.77 -0.85 6.75
N LEU A 77 -13.44 -2.14 6.85
CA LEU A 77 -12.11 -2.64 6.54
C LEU A 77 -11.75 -2.43 5.07
N SER A 78 -12.70 -2.66 4.15
CA SER A 78 -12.53 -2.37 2.73
C SER A 78 -12.08 -0.92 2.51
N ASP A 79 -12.79 0.05 3.09
CA ASP A 79 -12.51 1.48 2.91
C ASP A 79 -11.12 1.86 3.41
N VAL A 80 -10.77 1.41 4.61
CA VAL A 80 -9.45 1.64 5.20
C VAL A 80 -8.35 1.03 4.33
N PHE A 81 -8.51 -0.23 3.91
CA PHE A 81 -7.48 -0.94 3.15
C PHE A 81 -7.33 -0.42 1.71
N MET A 82 -8.42 -0.03 1.05
CA MET A 82 -8.37 0.59 -0.28
C MET A 82 -7.61 1.91 -0.23
N LEU A 83 -7.92 2.79 0.73
CA LEU A 83 -7.27 4.09 0.87
C LEU A 83 -5.81 3.97 1.27
N TRP A 84 -5.52 3.07 2.21
CA TRP A 84 -4.15 2.79 2.59
C TRP A 84 -3.34 2.24 1.41
N GLY A 85 -3.91 1.29 0.66
CA GLY A 85 -3.26 0.71 -0.52
C GLY A 85 -2.97 1.72 -1.63
N ILE A 86 -3.91 2.63 -1.91
CA ILE A 86 -3.68 3.71 -2.89
C ILE A 86 -2.59 4.65 -2.43
N TRP A 87 -2.60 5.04 -1.15
CA TRP A 87 -1.54 5.89 -0.63
C TRP A 87 -0.16 5.25 -0.76
N ARG A 88 -0.07 3.95 -0.48
CA ARG A 88 1.16 3.18 -0.67
C ARG A 88 1.58 3.12 -2.14
N LEU A 89 0.61 2.99 -3.05
CA LEU A 89 0.87 2.99 -4.49
C LEU A 89 1.40 4.35 -4.98
N ILE A 90 0.79 5.45 -4.54
CA ILE A 90 1.27 6.82 -4.82
C ILE A 90 2.69 7.00 -4.30
N GLY A 91 2.94 6.60 -3.04
CA GLY A 91 4.26 6.67 -2.42
C GLY A 91 5.31 5.87 -3.20
N ARG A 92 4.96 4.66 -3.66
CA ARG A 92 5.81 3.84 -4.52
C ARG A 92 6.18 4.55 -5.81
N TYR A 93 5.20 5.12 -6.51
CA TYR A 93 5.44 5.84 -7.78
C TYR A 93 6.30 7.08 -7.61
N ARG A 94 6.19 7.76 -6.47
CA ARG A 94 6.96 8.99 -6.22
C ARG A 94 8.38 8.74 -5.77
N TYR A 95 8.58 7.87 -4.78
CA TYR A 95 9.87 7.77 -4.09
C TYR A 95 10.72 6.61 -4.56
N MET A 96 10.13 5.63 -5.27
CA MET A 96 10.85 4.45 -5.71
C MET A 96 11.59 3.78 -4.55
N ASP A 97 11.02 3.82 -3.35
CA ASP A 97 11.66 3.33 -2.14
C ASP A 97 10.58 2.80 -1.22
N ILE A 98 10.78 1.59 -0.71
CA ILE A 98 9.83 0.90 0.19
C ILE A 98 9.86 1.56 1.58
N ASP A 99 10.96 2.23 1.94
CA ASP A 99 11.16 2.86 3.26
C ASP A 99 11.07 4.39 3.19
N ALA A 100 10.32 4.94 2.23
CA ALA A 100 10.14 6.38 2.12
C ALA A 100 9.39 6.93 3.35
N PRO A 101 9.80 8.09 3.90
CA PRO A 101 9.15 8.69 5.07
C PRO A 101 7.66 9.02 4.85
N THR A 102 7.18 9.07 3.61
CA THR A 102 5.77 9.27 3.25
C THR A 102 4.85 8.09 3.53
N PHE A 103 5.40 6.92 3.88
CA PHE A 103 4.60 5.81 4.40
C PHE A 103 4.11 6.06 5.83
N LEU A 104 4.82 6.87 6.62
CA LEU A 104 4.47 7.11 8.03
C LEU A 104 3.13 7.86 8.17
N PRO A 105 2.88 9.01 7.49
CA PRO A 105 1.60 9.71 7.60
C PRO A 105 0.41 8.85 7.16
N GLY A 106 0.55 8.13 6.04
CA GLY A 106 -0.51 7.26 5.54
C GLY A 106 -0.81 6.08 6.47
N THR A 107 0.22 5.54 7.13
CA THR A 107 0.04 4.46 8.12
C THR A 107 -0.65 4.98 9.38
N ILE A 108 -0.25 6.14 9.90
CA ILE A 108 -0.91 6.77 11.06
C ILE A 108 -2.39 7.02 10.78
N ILE A 109 -2.71 7.58 9.61
CA ILE A 109 -4.11 7.87 9.25
C ILE A 109 -4.90 6.57 9.06
N ALA A 110 -4.31 5.54 8.45
CA ALA A 110 -4.96 4.23 8.36
C ALA A 110 -5.26 3.64 9.75
N PHE A 111 -4.35 3.78 10.73
CA PHE A 111 -4.61 3.36 12.12
C PHE A 111 -5.72 4.18 12.78
N ILE A 112 -5.77 5.50 12.58
CA ILE A 112 -6.85 6.35 13.09
C ILE A 112 -8.19 5.90 12.49
N MET A 113 -8.25 5.68 11.18
CA MET A 113 -9.47 5.21 10.52
C MET A 113 -9.87 3.81 10.98
N LEU A 114 -8.91 2.90 11.16
CA LEU A 114 -9.17 1.55 11.68
C LEU A 114 -9.73 1.61 13.11
N PHE A 115 -9.18 2.47 13.97
CA PHE A 115 -9.70 2.71 15.31
C PHE A 115 -11.14 3.23 15.27
N LEU A 116 -11.40 4.30 14.51
CA LEU A 116 -12.73 4.89 14.38
C LEU A 116 -13.75 3.88 13.84
N GLY A 117 -13.36 3.13 12.80
CA GLY A 117 -14.21 2.16 12.14
C GLY A 117 -14.51 0.92 13.00
N LEU A 118 -13.51 0.40 13.71
CA LEU A 118 -13.74 -0.71 14.66
C LEU A 118 -14.60 -0.28 15.85
N TYR A 119 -14.39 0.94 16.34
CA TYR A 119 -15.20 1.48 17.44
C TYR A 119 -16.67 1.64 17.01
N GLN A 120 -16.90 2.23 15.83
CA GLN A 120 -18.24 2.32 15.22
C GLN A 120 -18.88 0.93 15.04
N TRP A 121 -18.11 -0.07 14.63
CA TRP A 121 -18.59 -1.45 14.47
C TRP A 121 -18.99 -2.07 15.82
N ILE A 122 -18.17 -1.88 16.87
CA ILE A 122 -18.49 -2.34 18.23
C ILE A 122 -19.77 -1.68 18.73
N GLU A 123 -19.95 -0.38 18.51
CA GLU A 123 -21.17 0.33 18.89
C GLU A 123 -22.39 -0.15 18.11
N LEU A 124 -22.25 -0.50 16.82
CA LEU A 124 -23.31 -1.11 16.03
C LEU A 124 -23.69 -2.49 16.59
N LEU A 125 -22.72 -3.33 16.92
CA LEU A 125 -22.96 -4.63 17.54
C LEU A 125 -23.64 -4.46 18.91
N SER A 126 -23.16 -3.53 19.72
CA SER A 126 -23.75 -3.18 21.01
C SER A 126 -25.19 -2.71 20.85
N LEU A 127 -25.47 -1.85 19.86
CA LEU A 127 -26.82 -1.37 19.57
C LEU A 127 -27.74 -2.53 19.18
N SER A 128 -27.31 -3.42 18.28
CA SER A 128 -28.07 -4.61 17.88
C SER A 128 -28.38 -5.51 19.08
N LEU A 129 -27.40 -5.79 19.94
CA LEU A 129 -27.59 -6.60 21.14
C LEU A 129 -28.55 -5.93 22.15
N THR A 130 -28.43 -4.62 22.33
CA THR A 130 -29.27 -3.83 23.24
C THR A 130 -30.74 -3.80 22.77
N TRP A 131 -30.96 -3.72 21.45
CA TRP A 131 -32.29 -3.86 20.86
C TRP A 131 -32.90 -5.24 21.11
N LEU A 132 -32.09 -6.31 21.00
CA LEU A 132 -32.53 -7.69 21.23
C LEU A 132 -32.81 -7.99 22.71
N SER A 133 -32.14 -7.31 23.64
CA SER A 133 -32.32 -7.50 25.08
C SER A 133 -33.48 -6.71 25.68
N PHE A 134 -34.28 -5.99 24.86
CA PHE A 134 -35.38 -5.13 25.32
C PHE A 134 -34.96 -4.12 26.40
N SER A 135 -33.78 -3.52 26.24
CA SER A 135 -33.21 -2.57 27.20
C SER A 135 -33.87 -1.18 27.19
N ASP A 136 -33.55 -0.35 28.19
CA ASP A 136 -34.01 1.04 28.31
C ASP A 136 -33.76 1.86 27.03
N LEU A 137 -34.81 2.54 26.54
CA LEU A 137 -34.78 3.46 25.41
C LEU A 137 -33.69 4.53 25.55
N LYS A 138 -33.37 4.96 26.78
CA LYS A 138 -32.28 5.93 27.03
C LYS A 138 -30.90 5.35 26.69
N ALA A 139 -30.66 4.08 27.01
CA ALA A 139 -29.40 3.41 26.68
C ALA A 139 -29.27 3.23 25.16
N ILE A 140 -30.36 2.82 24.49
CA ILE A 140 -30.41 2.70 23.03
C ILE A 140 -30.10 4.05 22.36
N ALA A 141 -30.74 5.13 22.82
CA ALA A 141 -30.52 6.48 22.27
C ALA A 141 -29.08 6.97 22.49
N SER A 142 -28.50 6.71 23.66
CA SER A 142 -27.11 7.08 23.96
C SER A 142 -26.12 6.37 23.05
N ILE A 143 -26.26 5.05 22.86
CA ILE A 143 -25.40 4.24 21.98
C ILE A 143 -25.57 4.68 20.52
N ALA A 144 -26.80 4.92 20.08
CA ALA A 144 -27.09 5.37 18.71
C ALA A 144 -26.48 6.75 18.41
N ASN A 145 -26.51 7.68 19.37
CA ASN A 145 -25.91 9.00 19.23
C ASN A 145 -24.37 8.91 19.13
N ALA A 146 -23.74 8.10 19.99
CA ALA A 146 -22.30 7.87 19.93
C ALA A 146 -21.89 7.26 18.59
N ARG A 147 -22.60 6.22 18.13
CA ARG A 147 -22.40 5.59 16.82
C ARG A 147 -22.49 6.58 15.68
N SER A 148 -23.48 7.46 15.70
CA SER A 148 -23.65 8.47 14.65
C SER A 148 -22.47 9.44 14.62
N ALA A 149 -21.98 9.87 15.79
CA ALA A 149 -20.80 10.74 15.87
C ALA A 149 -19.54 10.06 15.28
N PHE A 150 -19.34 8.77 15.56
CA PHE A 150 -18.23 8.01 14.97
C PHE A 150 -18.40 7.77 13.46
N ASP A 151 -19.61 7.47 12.95
CA ASP A 151 -19.88 7.34 11.50
C ASP A 151 -19.52 8.64 10.77
N VAL A 152 -20.01 9.78 11.27
CA VAL A 152 -19.68 11.11 10.71
C VAL A 152 -18.18 11.35 10.72
N THR A 153 -17.51 11.08 11.84
CA THR A 153 -16.08 11.33 12.00
C THR A 153 -15.27 10.46 11.05
N PHE A 154 -15.60 9.17 10.96
CA PHE A 154 -14.97 8.23 10.04
C PHE A 154 -15.10 8.71 8.59
N THR A 155 -16.32 9.00 8.14
CA THR A 155 -16.56 9.45 6.75
C THR A 155 -15.93 10.81 6.45
N ALA A 156 -15.89 11.73 7.42
CA ALA A 156 -15.23 13.02 7.25
C ALA A 156 -13.71 12.86 7.10
N VAL A 157 -13.08 12.02 7.93
CA VAL A 157 -11.65 11.71 7.82
C VAL A 157 -11.35 11.04 6.48
N GLU A 158 -12.18 10.10 6.05
CA GLU A 158 -12.09 9.43 4.75
C GLU A 158 -12.10 10.44 3.59
N PHE A 159 -13.06 11.37 3.60
CA PHE A 159 -13.18 12.41 2.59
C PHE A 159 -12.00 13.40 2.59
N CYS A 160 -11.57 13.85 3.77
CA CYS A 160 -10.39 14.70 3.89
C CYS A 160 -9.14 13.99 3.34
N TRP A 161 -8.98 12.71 3.64
CA TRP A 161 -7.82 11.93 3.19
C TRP A 161 -7.80 11.70 1.68
N THR A 162 -8.94 11.34 1.08
CA THR A 162 -9.07 11.23 -0.38
C THR A 162 -8.81 12.55 -1.09
N THR A 163 -9.25 13.67 -0.50
CA THR A 163 -8.99 15.02 -1.02
C THR A 163 -7.50 15.37 -0.96
N ILE A 164 -6.83 15.07 0.16
CA ILE A 164 -5.38 15.26 0.28
C ILE A 164 -4.63 14.41 -0.75
N ALA A 165 -5.01 13.15 -0.94
CA ALA A 165 -4.42 12.29 -1.96
C ALA A 165 -4.60 12.85 -3.38
N MET A 166 -5.79 13.39 -3.69
CA MET A 166 -6.08 14.02 -4.98
C MET A 166 -5.22 15.27 -5.22
N ILE A 167 -5.13 16.16 -4.23
CA ILE A 167 -4.28 17.37 -4.30
C ILE A 167 -2.82 16.98 -4.45
N TYR A 168 -2.38 15.99 -3.68
CA TYR A 168 -1.01 15.50 -3.70
C TYR A 168 -0.61 14.97 -5.08
N VAL A 169 -1.40 14.06 -5.66
CA VAL A 169 -1.13 13.53 -7.00
C VAL A 169 -1.20 14.61 -8.07
N SER A 170 -2.14 15.56 -7.96
CA SER A 170 -2.27 16.68 -8.90
C SER A 170 -1.05 17.61 -8.86
N SER A 171 -0.55 17.92 -7.65
CA SER A 171 0.64 18.73 -7.46
C SER A 171 1.89 18.03 -8.00
N ASP A 172 2.03 16.74 -7.71
CA ASP A 172 3.20 15.96 -8.11
C ASP A 172 3.25 15.77 -9.62
N TYR A 173 2.12 15.44 -10.25
CA TYR A 173 2.00 15.30 -11.70
C TYR A 173 2.45 16.57 -12.45
N LYS A 174 2.03 17.76 -11.97
CA LYS A 174 2.46 19.05 -12.55
C LYS A 174 3.97 19.25 -12.44
N SER A 175 4.58 18.84 -11.33
CA SER A 175 6.02 18.96 -11.13
C SER A 175 6.80 18.05 -12.08
N TYR A 176 6.33 16.83 -12.34
CA TYR A 176 7.01 15.85 -13.18
C TYR A 176 6.91 16.14 -14.68
N ILE A 177 5.78 16.70 -15.16
CA ILE A 177 5.65 17.11 -16.58
C ILE A 177 6.72 18.15 -16.95
N GLY A 178 7.08 19.04 -16.02
CA GLY A 178 8.08 20.09 -16.26
C GLY A 178 9.53 19.62 -16.25
N SER A 179 9.82 18.38 -15.82
CA SER A 179 11.19 17.89 -15.56
C SER A 179 11.54 16.58 -16.29
N ALA A 180 10.74 16.16 -17.27
CA ALA A 180 10.92 14.87 -17.94
C ALA A 180 12.11 14.90 -18.93
N GLU A 181 13.31 14.61 -18.44
CA GLU A 181 14.51 14.44 -19.29
C GLU A 181 14.81 12.95 -19.60
N ASN A 182 14.28 11.99 -18.84
CA ASN A 182 14.63 10.56 -18.98
C ASN A 182 13.43 9.65 -19.30
N GLN A 183 13.67 8.61 -20.09
CA GLN A 183 12.68 7.59 -20.48
C GLN A 183 12.05 6.85 -19.28
N HIS A 184 12.78 6.75 -18.16
CA HIS A 184 12.24 6.19 -16.91
C HIS A 184 11.16 7.07 -16.28
N ASP A 185 11.22 8.39 -16.46
CA ASP A 185 10.25 9.33 -15.87
C ASP A 185 8.91 9.27 -16.62
N GLU A 186 8.93 8.92 -17.92
CA GLU A 186 7.73 8.77 -18.76
C GLU A 186 6.80 7.64 -18.27
N TYR A 187 7.38 6.51 -17.83
CA TYR A 187 6.63 5.43 -17.21
C TYR A 187 5.89 5.95 -15.96
N TYR A 188 6.57 6.66 -15.06
CA TYR A 188 5.96 7.15 -13.81
C TYR A 188 4.92 8.23 -14.05
N ILE A 189 5.18 9.15 -14.98
CA ILE A 189 4.23 10.17 -15.41
C ILE A 189 2.95 9.50 -15.91
N THR A 190 3.06 8.42 -16.69
CA THR A 190 1.90 7.69 -17.19
C THR A 190 1.06 7.08 -16.06
N TYR A 191 1.66 6.40 -15.08
CA TYR A 191 0.90 5.79 -13.98
C TYR A 191 0.39 6.82 -12.96
N MET A 192 1.12 7.91 -12.72
CA MET A 192 0.62 9.04 -11.93
C MET A 192 -0.54 9.76 -12.63
N ALA A 193 -0.50 9.92 -13.96
CA ALA A 193 -1.63 10.43 -14.73
C ALA A 193 -2.87 9.53 -14.55
N ARG A 194 -2.69 8.20 -14.54
CA ARG A 194 -3.80 7.27 -14.28
C ARG A 194 -4.36 7.43 -12.86
N CYS A 195 -3.53 7.77 -11.87
CA CYS A 195 -4.01 8.07 -10.50
C CYS A 195 -4.96 9.28 -10.48
N LEU A 196 -4.80 10.25 -11.38
CA LEU A 196 -5.72 11.38 -11.53
C LEU A 196 -7.12 10.98 -11.99
N PHE A 197 -7.30 9.80 -12.59
CA PHE A 197 -8.63 9.28 -12.94
C PHE A 197 -9.23 8.40 -11.84
N VAL A 198 -8.39 7.72 -11.06
CA VAL A 198 -8.85 6.75 -10.05
C VAL A 198 -9.20 7.40 -8.71
N ILE A 199 -8.34 8.31 -8.21
CA ILE A 199 -8.54 8.93 -6.90
C ILE A 199 -9.83 9.79 -6.85
N PRO A 200 -10.22 10.53 -7.90
CA PRO A 200 -11.49 11.25 -7.88
C PRO A 200 -12.71 10.34 -7.66
N LEU A 201 -12.68 9.08 -8.11
CA LEU A 201 -13.80 8.16 -7.88
C LEU A 201 -13.99 7.87 -6.39
N LEU A 202 -12.89 7.68 -5.65
CA LEU A 202 -12.96 7.54 -4.20
C LEU A 202 -13.30 8.83 -3.48
N CYS A 203 -12.82 9.97 -3.98
CA CYS A 203 -13.15 11.28 -3.44
C CYS A 203 -14.66 11.57 -3.58
N ILE A 204 -15.23 11.34 -4.77
CA ILE A 204 -16.67 11.50 -5.04
C ILE A 204 -17.47 10.51 -4.18
N ARG A 205 -17.05 9.25 -4.09
CA ARG A 205 -17.69 8.25 -3.21
C ARG A 205 -17.73 8.72 -1.75
N SER A 206 -16.59 9.19 -1.23
CA SER A 206 -16.48 9.66 0.16
C SER A 206 -17.30 10.94 0.37
N PHE A 207 -17.32 11.85 -0.62
CA PHE A 207 -18.15 13.05 -0.59
C PHE A 207 -19.64 12.72 -0.52
N CYS A 208 -20.12 11.79 -1.36
CA CYS A 208 -21.50 11.32 -1.32
C CYS A 208 -21.86 10.76 0.06
N GLU A 209 -20.99 9.94 0.65
CA GLU A 209 -21.16 9.40 1.99
C GLU A 209 -21.24 10.52 3.05
N VAL A 210 -20.35 11.52 3.02
CA VAL A 210 -20.42 12.68 3.95
C VAL A 210 -21.75 13.42 3.83
N VAL A 211 -22.18 13.71 2.60
CA VAL A 211 -23.45 14.44 2.34
C VAL A 211 -24.64 13.63 2.89
N ILE A 212 -24.66 12.33 2.63
CA ILE A 212 -25.75 11.44 3.04
C ILE A 212 -25.81 11.29 4.55
N VAL A 213 -24.67 11.01 5.21
CA VAL A 213 -24.60 10.92 6.68
C VAL A 213 -24.97 12.28 7.31
N GLY A 214 -24.56 13.39 6.70
CA GLY A 214 -24.97 14.73 7.12
C GLY A 214 -26.48 14.97 7.02
N GLN A 215 -27.14 14.45 5.97
CA GLN A 215 -28.60 14.54 5.82
C GLN A 215 -29.33 13.70 6.88
N ILE A 216 -28.86 12.47 7.14
CA ILE A 216 -29.43 11.59 8.18
C ILE A 216 -29.45 12.30 9.55
N ASN A 217 -28.38 13.03 9.88
CA ASN A 217 -28.26 13.71 11.16
C ASN A 217 -29.03 15.03 11.28
N ARG A 218 -29.30 15.73 10.17
CA ARG A 218 -29.99 17.04 10.21
C ARG A 218 -31.50 16.95 10.06
N ASN A 219 -31.98 16.15 9.12
CA ASN A 219 -33.41 16.09 8.81
C ASN A 219 -33.79 14.69 8.28
N PRO A 220 -34.13 13.73 9.16
CA PRO A 220 -34.37 12.34 8.78
C PRO A 220 -35.75 12.13 8.12
N VAL A 221 -36.08 12.92 7.11
CA VAL A 221 -37.26 12.71 6.28
C VAL A 221 -36.89 11.69 5.19
N ASN A 222 -37.73 10.67 4.99
CA ASN A 222 -37.53 9.61 3.99
C ASN A 222 -36.25 8.78 4.18
N LEU A 223 -35.97 8.33 5.42
CA LEU A 223 -34.81 7.47 5.74
C LEU A 223 -34.59 6.32 4.76
N THR A 224 -35.64 5.63 4.33
CA THR A 224 -35.55 4.54 3.35
C THR A 224 -34.96 4.98 2.01
N GLN A 225 -35.33 6.17 1.51
CA GLN A 225 -34.78 6.70 0.26
C GLN A 225 -33.33 7.14 0.44
N ILE A 226 -32.99 7.70 1.60
CA ILE A 226 -31.62 8.13 1.93
C ILE A 226 -30.68 6.93 1.99
N TYR A 227 -31.04 5.86 2.71
CA TYR A 227 -30.25 4.61 2.76
C TYR A 227 -30.12 3.97 1.38
N ARG A 228 -31.19 3.98 0.58
CA ARG A 228 -31.15 3.51 -0.81
C ARG A 228 -30.19 4.33 -1.67
N ALA A 229 -30.18 5.66 -1.54
CA ALA A 229 -29.24 6.52 -2.26
C ALA A 229 -27.79 6.26 -1.81
N ARG A 230 -27.58 6.01 -0.50
CA ARG A 230 -26.27 5.62 0.07
C ARG A 230 -25.72 4.38 -0.61
N GLU A 231 -26.52 3.31 -0.67
CA GLU A 231 -26.12 2.05 -1.29
C GLU A 231 -25.80 2.21 -2.79
N VAL A 232 -26.69 2.90 -3.53
CA VAL A 232 -26.52 3.08 -4.98
C VAL A 232 -25.26 3.89 -5.30
N THR A 233 -25.05 5.02 -4.64
CA THR A 233 -23.88 5.87 -4.87
C THR A 233 -22.60 5.16 -4.46
N TYR A 234 -22.60 4.49 -3.30
CA TYR A 234 -21.45 3.73 -2.83
C TYR A 234 -21.06 2.64 -3.82
N GLN A 235 -22.01 1.79 -4.26
CA GLN A 235 -21.73 0.70 -5.19
C GLN A 235 -21.31 1.20 -6.58
N LEU A 236 -21.97 2.24 -7.10
CA LEU A 236 -21.65 2.80 -8.42
C LEU A 236 -20.18 3.26 -8.48
N PHE A 237 -19.75 4.07 -7.50
CA PHE A 237 -18.37 4.57 -7.48
C PHE A 237 -17.36 3.50 -7.09
N SER A 238 -17.75 2.50 -6.29
CA SER A 238 -16.90 1.36 -5.95
C SER A 238 -16.62 0.45 -7.15
N VAL A 239 -17.63 0.17 -7.97
CA VAL A 239 -17.48 -0.59 -9.23
C VAL A 239 -16.62 0.21 -10.21
N ALA A 240 -16.92 1.51 -10.40
CA ALA A 240 -16.11 2.38 -11.27
C ALA A 240 -14.64 2.42 -10.82
N PHE A 241 -14.40 2.55 -9.51
CA PHE A 241 -13.07 2.50 -8.93
C PHE A 241 -12.38 1.17 -9.25
N THR A 242 -13.05 0.04 -9.03
CA THR A 242 -12.50 -1.31 -9.28
C THR A 242 -12.14 -1.52 -10.75
N ILE A 243 -12.94 -0.98 -11.67
CA ILE A 243 -12.63 -1.03 -13.12
C ILE A 243 -11.37 -0.22 -13.44
N MET A 244 -11.20 0.94 -12.82
CA MET A 244 -10.11 1.86 -13.14
C MET A 244 -8.82 1.55 -12.39
N VAL A 245 -8.90 0.95 -11.19
CA VAL A 245 -7.72 0.64 -10.36
C VAL A 245 -6.75 -0.33 -11.03
N ARG A 246 -7.25 -1.20 -11.92
CA ARG A 246 -6.43 -2.08 -12.76
C ARG A 246 -5.46 -1.30 -13.66
N LEU A 247 -5.82 -0.08 -14.06
CA LEU A 247 -4.99 0.76 -14.91
C LEU A 247 -3.77 1.28 -14.12
N LEU A 248 -3.86 1.32 -12.79
CA LEU A 248 -2.76 1.74 -11.95
C LEU A 248 -1.66 0.70 -11.80
N ILE A 249 -1.77 -0.49 -12.39
CA ILE A 249 -0.77 -1.55 -12.25
C ILE A 249 -0.31 -1.98 -13.65
N PRO A 250 1.00 -2.10 -13.90
CA PRO A 250 1.52 -2.53 -15.20
C PRO A 250 1.13 -3.98 -15.57
N PRO A 251 0.81 -4.26 -16.85
CA PRO A 251 0.45 -5.59 -17.34
C PRO A 251 1.65 -6.56 -17.48
N ARG A 252 1.37 -7.83 -17.79
CA ARG A 252 2.19 -9.03 -17.44
C ARG A 252 3.47 -9.20 -18.24
N GLN A 253 3.54 -8.57 -19.39
CA GLN A 253 4.39 -9.03 -20.47
C GLN A 253 5.30 -7.96 -21.08
N LYS A 254 5.24 -6.70 -20.64
CA LYS A 254 5.91 -5.61 -21.37
C LYS A 254 7.07 -4.91 -20.67
N GLU A 255 7.07 -4.79 -19.34
CA GLU A 255 8.06 -3.96 -18.64
C GLU A 255 8.59 -4.64 -17.37
N GLU A 256 9.92 -4.74 -17.23
CA GLU A 256 10.55 -5.07 -15.95
C GLU A 256 10.14 -4.02 -14.89
N ASP A 257 10.04 -4.41 -13.61
CA ASP A 257 9.59 -3.48 -12.58
C ASP A 257 10.64 -2.37 -12.47
N PRO A 258 10.35 -1.10 -12.79
CA PRO A 258 11.42 -0.13 -12.91
C PRO A 258 12.06 0.18 -11.55
N LEU A 259 11.38 -0.14 -10.43
CA LEU A 259 12.00 -0.17 -9.11
C LEU A 259 13.05 -1.28 -8.99
N ALA A 260 12.72 -2.49 -9.46
CA ALA A 260 13.66 -3.62 -9.47
C ALA A 260 14.82 -3.36 -10.45
N GLN A 261 14.55 -2.72 -11.59
CA GLN A 261 15.58 -2.31 -12.53
C GLN A 261 16.54 -1.29 -11.91
N LYS A 262 16.04 -0.20 -11.29
CA LYS A 262 16.91 0.76 -10.59
C LYS A 262 17.70 0.10 -9.46
N HIS A 263 17.12 -0.89 -8.78
CA HIS A 263 17.83 -1.65 -7.77
C HIS A 263 18.95 -2.51 -8.38
N ARG A 264 18.73 -3.16 -9.53
CA ARG A 264 19.78 -3.89 -10.25
C ARG A 264 20.87 -2.96 -10.75
N GLU A 265 20.52 -1.85 -11.38
CA GLU A 265 21.48 -0.84 -11.85
C GLU A 265 22.33 -0.31 -10.69
N ALA A 266 21.71 -0.02 -9.54
CA ALA A 266 22.45 0.39 -8.34
C ALA A 266 23.40 -0.69 -7.81
N LEU A 267 23.00 -1.97 -7.87
CA LEU A 267 23.84 -3.09 -7.46
C LEU A 267 24.97 -3.35 -8.47
N GLU A 268 24.72 -3.22 -9.76
CA GLU A 268 25.74 -3.33 -10.81
C GLU A 268 26.76 -2.21 -10.71
N GLU A 269 26.30 -0.97 -10.51
CA GLU A 269 27.21 0.16 -10.28
C GLU A 269 28.02 -0.06 -9.00
N MET A 270 27.42 -0.58 -7.92
CA MET A 270 28.16 -0.93 -6.70
C MET A 270 29.21 -2.02 -6.98
N ARG A 271 28.84 -3.07 -7.71
CA ARG A 271 29.74 -4.16 -8.09
C ARG A 271 30.90 -3.64 -8.92
N ASN A 272 30.65 -2.73 -9.84
CA ASN A 272 31.68 -2.10 -10.67
C ASN A 272 32.61 -1.24 -9.80
N ARG A 273 32.07 -0.43 -8.88
CA ARG A 273 32.87 0.37 -7.92
C ARG A 273 33.74 -0.53 -7.03
N ILE A 274 33.18 -1.61 -6.48
CA ILE A 274 33.91 -2.61 -5.69
C ILE A 274 35.00 -3.26 -6.54
N GLY A 275 34.68 -3.70 -7.76
CA GLY A 275 35.63 -4.35 -8.67
C GLY A 275 36.81 -3.44 -9.01
N THR A 276 36.55 -2.20 -9.42
CA THR A 276 37.59 -1.21 -9.73
C THR A 276 38.45 -0.89 -8.50
N GLN A 277 37.84 -0.74 -7.33
CA GLN A 277 38.57 -0.48 -6.10
C GLN A 277 39.40 -1.68 -5.64
N MET A 278 38.91 -2.91 -5.86
CA MET A 278 39.63 -4.13 -5.53
C MET A 278 40.83 -4.30 -6.47
N GLN A 279 40.67 -4.04 -7.77
CA GLN A 279 41.76 -4.06 -8.74
C GLN A 279 42.84 -3.00 -8.44
N SER A 280 42.45 -1.79 -8.02
CA SER A 280 43.41 -0.75 -7.65
C SER A 280 44.19 -1.11 -6.38
N THR A 281 43.49 -1.65 -5.36
CA THR A 281 44.11 -2.02 -4.08
C THR A 281 45.03 -3.23 -4.21
N THR A 282 44.67 -4.21 -5.06
CA THR A 282 45.48 -5.40 -5.35
C THR A 282 46.55 -5.18 -6.41
N ALA A 283 46.67 -3.97 -6.97
CA ALA A 283 47.54 -3.68 -8.10
C ALA A 283 47.39 -4.71 -9.24
N GLN A 284 46.14 -4.99 -9.64
CA GLN A 284 45.77 -6.00 -10.65
C GLN A 284 46.18 -7.44 -10.29
N GLY A 285 46.16 -7.79 -9.00
CA GLY A 285 46.49 -9.14 -8.51
C GLY A 285 47.98 -9.35 -8.14
N ASN A 286 48.78 -8.29 -8.18
CA ASN A 286 50.19 -8.33 -7.80
C ASN A 286 50.41 -8.23 -6.28
N LYS A 287 49.41 -7.76 -5.52
CA LYS A 287 49.46 -7.67 -4.05
C LYS A 287 48.38 -8.53 -3.41
N THR A 288 48.65 -9.01 -2.19
CA THR A 288 47.67 -9.69 -1.35
C THR A 288 46.41 -8.84 -1.19
N ALA A 289 45.25 -9.50 -1.24
CA ALA A 289 43.97 -8.83 -1.06
C ALA A 289 43.93 -8.13 0.32
N PRO A 290 43.34 -6.94 0.43
CA PRO A 290 43.12 -6.29 1.72
C PRO A 290 42.11 -7.09 2.55
N SER A 291 42.11 -6.89 3.86
CA SER A 291 41.02 -7.36 4.71
C SER A 291 39.70 -6.72 4.26
N LEU A 292 38.63 -7.52 4.15
CA LEU A 292 37.33 -7.00 3.69
C LEU A 292 36.77 -5.94 4.66
N GLU A 293 37.10 -6.03 5.95
CA GLU A 293 36.71 -5.04 6.95
C GLU A 293 37.36 -3.67 6.76
N GLU A 294 38.61 -3.61 6.30
CA GLU A 294 39.27 -2.36 5.96
C GLU A 294 38.87 -1.87 4.57
N PHE A 295 38.69 -2.79 3.62
CA PHE A 295 38.28 -2.50 2.25
C PHE A 295 36.92 -1.79 2.20
N PHE A 296 35.93 -2.27 2.96
CA PHE A 296 34.61 -1.63 2.99
C PHE A 296 34.55 -0.31 3.78
N LYS A 297 35.62 0.09 4.47
CA LYS A 297 35.73 1.41 5.14
C LYS A 297 36.26 2.50 4.21
N ILE A 298 36.66 2.17 2.98
CA ILE A 298 37.24 3.12 2.03
C ILE A 298 36.17 4.18 1.64
N PRO A 299 36.46 5.48 1.81
CA PRO A 299 35.53 6.59 1.50
C PRO A 299 34.98 6.58 0.07
N ALA A 300 35.76 6.06 -0.89
CA ALA A 300 35.38 5.92 -2.29
C ALA A 300 34.21 4.93 -2.52
N LEU A 301 34.07 3.92 -1.66
CA LEU A 301 32.93 2.99 -1.68
C LEU A 301 31.71 3.52 -0.90
N LEU A 302 31.96 4.36 0.10
CA LEU A 302 30.93 4.97 0.95
C LEU A 302 30.32 6.25 0.36
N GLY A 303 30.83 6.75 -0.78
CA GLY A 303 30.36 7.97 -1.41
C GLY A 303 30.40 9.16 -0.46
N GLN A 304 31.54 9.39 0.22
CA GLN A 304 31.67 10.54 1.11
C GLN A 304 31.39 11.85 0.37
N LYS A 305 30.65 12.74 1.05
CA LYS A 305 30.05 14.02 0.64
C LYS A 305 30.89 15.00 -0.21
N ASN A 306 32.17 14.73 -0.45
CA ASN A 306 33.11 15.67 -1.04
C ASN A 306 33.51 15.35 -2.49
N SER A 307 33.05 14.24 -3.08
CA SER A 307 33.16 14.02 -4.53
C SER A 307 31.93 14.55 -5.26
N ILE A 308 32.17 15.18 -6.40
CA ILE A 308 31.18 15.58 -7.41
C ILE A 308 30.61 14.28 -8.02
N ASP A 309 29.91 13.48 -7.23
CA ASP A 309 29.34 12.22 -7.66
C ASP A 309 27.88 12.52 -7.98
N ASN A 310 27.49 12.60 -9.25
CA ASN A 310 26.10 12.88 -9.65
C ASN A 310 25.16 11.66 -9.42
N THR A 311 25.55 10.70 -8.58
CA THR A 311 24.76 9.51 -8.29
C THR A 311 23.41 9.88 -7.68
N PRO A 312 22.29 9.40 -8.24
CA PRO A 312 20.97 9.64 -7.69
C PRO A 312 20.85 9.21 -6.22
N LYS A 313 20.04 9.96 -5.44
CA LYS A 313 19.84 9.71 -4.00
C LYS A 313 19.37 8.27 -3.69
N PHE A 314 18.51 7.71 -4.55
CA PHE A 314 18.04 6.32 -4.44
C PHE A 314 19.22 5.34 -4.55
N THR A 315 20.02 5.46 -5.60
CA THR A 315 21.19 4.63 -5.86
C THR A 315 22.15 4.61 -4.68
N ARG A 316 22.47 5.78 -4.12
CA ARG A 316 23.34 5.88 -2.92
C ARG A 316 22.76 5.17 -1.71
N LYS A 317 21.45 5.30 -1.45
CA LYS A 317 20.80 4.64 -0.31
C LYS A 317 20.82 3.12 -0.47
N THR A 318 20.54 2.61 -1.67
CA THR A 318 20.56 1.19 -1.98
C THR A 318 21.96 0.61 -1.86
N MET A 319 22.97 1.28 -2.44
CA MET A 319 24.38 0.90 -2.32
C MET A 319 24.83 0.85 -0.86
N LYS A 320 24.46 1.86 -0.05
CA LYS A 320 24.84 1.91 1.36
C LYS A 320 24.28 0.72 2.13
N LYS A 321 22.99 0.40 1.97
CA LYS A 321 22.36 -0.75 2.62
C LYS A 321 23.01 -2.07 2.21
N GLU A 322 23.30 -2.22 0.93
CA GLU A 322 23.95 -3.43 0.44
C GLU A 322 25.39 -3.55 0.95
N LEU A 323 26.11 -2.44 1.06
CA LEU A 323 27.46 -2.41 1.64
C LEU A 323 27.43 -2.76 3.14
N GLU A 324 26.46 -2.26 3.91
CA GLU A 324 26.21 -2.68 5.30
C GLU A 324 25.91 -4.19 5.39
N ARG A 325 25.10 -4.73 4.47
CA ARG A 325 24.83 -6.18 4.38
C ARG A 325 26.10 -6.98 4.10
N LEU A 326 26.93 -6.54 3.15
CA LEU A 326 28.18 -7.20 2.79
C LEU A 326 29.21 -7.15 3.94
N GLN A 327 29.32 -6.01 4.65
CA GLN A 327 30.15 -5.89 5.85
C GLN A 327 29.75 -6.89 6.93
N LEU A 328 28.44 -7.09 7.15
CA LEU A 328 27.94 -8.07 8.10
C LEU A 328 28.22 -9.52 7.64
N LEU A 329 28.02 -9.81 6.35
CA LEU A 329 28.18 -11.16 5.80
C LEU A 329 29.64 -11.63 5.80
N TYR A 330 30.58 -10.73 5.50
CA TYR A 330 32.01 -11.01 5.41
C TYR A 330 32.80 -10.58 6.65
N LYS A 331 32.11 -10.36 7.77
CA LYS A 331 32.76 -10.03 9.05
C LYS A 331 33.72 -11.15 9.45
N GLY A 332 34.96 -10.81 9.78
CA GLY A 332 36.01 -11.77 10.12
C GLY A 332 36.63 -12.51 8.92
N TRP A 333 36.34 -12.10 7.68
CA TRP A 333 37.04 -12.65 6.52
C TRP A 333 38.49 -12.14 6.46
N VAL A 334 39.44 -13.07 6.40
CA VAL A 334 40.88 -12.80 6.33
C VAL A 334 41.37 -13.11 4.91
N PRO A 335 42.18 -12.25 4.29
CA PRO A 335 42.70 -12.49 2.95
C PRO A 335 43.65 -13.68 2.90
N VAL A 336 43.57 -14.46 1.82
CA VAL A 336 44.55 -15.51 1.52
C VAL A 336 45.81 -14.84 1.02
N TYR A 337 46.90 -14.96 1.78
CA TYR A 337 48.20 -14.43 1.41
C TYR A 337 48.71 -15.13 0.16
N ARG A 338 49.17 -14.36 -0.83
CA ARG A 338 49.93 -14.91 -1.93
C ARG A 338 51.30 -15.28 -1.35
N TYR A 339 51.59 -16.58 -1.27
CA TYR A 339 52.93 -17.06 -0.95
C TYR A 339 53.88 -16.51 -2.02
N GLU A 340 54.84 -15.69 -1.61
CA GLU A 340 55.99 -15.41 -2.46
C GLU A 340 56.81 -16.71 -2.51
N GLU A 341 57.07 -17.19 -3.72
CA GLU A 341 57.84 -18.41 -4.01
C GLU A 341 59.33 -18.33 -3.60
N GLN A 342 59.70 -17.42 -2.70
CA GLN A 342 61.09 -17.20 -2.29
C GLN A 342 61.49 -17.83 -0.96
N ASP A 343 60.54 -18.33 -0.15
CA ASP A 343 60.85 -19.14 1.02
C ASP A 343 59.96 -20.39 1.04
N ALA A 344 60.32 -21.38 0.22
CA ALA A 344 59.92 -22.75 0.51
C ALA A 344 60.50 -23.11 1.88
N PRO A 345 59.70 -23.53 2.88
CA PRO A 345 60.25 -24.03 4.12
C PRO A 345 61.11 -25.25 3.78
N THR A 346 62.38 -25.21 4.13
CA THR A 346 63.21 -26.42 4.22
C THR A 346 62.47 -27.43 5.11
N GLU A 347 62.48 -28.71 4.71
CA GLU A 347 61.71 -29.85 5.25
C GLU A 347 61.73 -30.07 6.78
N ASP A 348 62.45 -29.26 7.56
CA ASP A 348 62.65 -29.46 8.99
C ASP A 348 61.60 -28.82 9.91
N ASP A 349 60.68 -27.98 9.40
CA ASP A 349 59.63 -27.34 10.22
C ASP A 349 58.23 -27.98 10.11
N ILE A 350 58.14 -29.20 9.56
CA ILE A 350 56.93 -30.03 9.70
C ILE A 350 57.03 -30.81 11.02
N SER A 351 56.91 -30.10 12.14
CA SER A 351 56.40 -30.74 13.35
C SER A 351 55.40 -29.84 14.06
N VAL A 352 54.21 -30.41 14.24
CA VAL A 352 53.10 -29.93 15.07
C VAL A 352 52.19 -28.89 14.43
N ILE A 353 51.16 -29.35 13.71
CA ILE A 353 49.76 -28.95 13.97
C ILE A 353 48.86 -30.18 13.69
N ILE A 354 48.27 -30.73 14.77
CA ILE A 354 47.00 -31.48 14.75
C ILE A 354 45.88 -30.46 14.93
#